data_AF-A0A9P0PXX9-F1
#
_entry.id   AF-A0A9P0PXX9-F1
#
_cell.length_a   1.000
_cell.length_b   1.000
_cell.length_c   1.000
_cell.angle_alpha   90.00
_cell.angle_beta   90.00
_cell.angle_gamma   90.00
#
_symmetry.space_group_name_H-M   'P 1'
#
loop_
_entity.id
_entity.type
_entity.pdbx_description
1 polymer ?
#
loop_
_entity_poly.entity_id
_entity_poly.type
_entity_poly.pdbx_seq_one_letter_code
_entity_poly.pdbx_strand_id
1 'polypeptide(L)'
;MVLKTDAPCTGASRKLVPKYKGPFKVTKVLYNGRYEVVDLRENYKRYKTVVATDKMKPWILLRDADFSGSEDRHSSRMAECDESSN
;
A
#
# COMPACT_ATOMS: atom_id res chain seq x y z
N MET A 1 -3.46 -7.90 -3.95
CA MET A 1 -4.11 -6.57 -3.84
C MET A 1 -5.22 -6.64 -2.81
N VAL A 2 -5.73 -5.52 -2.30
CA VAL A 2 -6.95 -5.45 -1.47
C VAL A 2 -8.03 -4.64 -2.17
N LEU A 3 -9.30 -4.96 -1.93
CA LEU A 3 -10.45 -4.29 -2.57
C LEU A 3 -11.30 -3.54 -1.54
N LYS A 4 -11.84 -2.38 -1.91
CA LYS A 4 -12.76 -1.61 -1.07
C LYS A 4 -14.09 -2.36 -0.89
N THR A 5 -14.57 -2.42 0.35
CA THR A 5 -15.87 -3.01 0.69
C THR A 5 -16.99 -2.00 0.45
N ASP A 6 -17.90 -2.30 -0.48
CA ASP A 6 -19.19 -1.65 -0.56
C ASP A 6 -20.14 -2.35 0.43
N ALA A 7 -20.39 -1.71 1.59
CA ALA A 7 -21.30 -2.22 2.60
C ALA A 7 -22.72 -1.66 2.36
N PRO A 8 -23.78 -2.50 2.38
CA PRO A 8 -25.16 -2.03 2.22
C PRO A 8 -25.54 -1.09 3.37
N CYS A 9 -26.43 -0.12 3.09
CA CYS A 9 -26.92 0.85 4.06
C CYS A 9 -27.98 0.25 5.01
N THR A 10 -27.63 -0.79 5.77
CA THR A 10 -28.56 -1.50 6.67
C THR A 10 -28.72 -0.85 8.06
N GLY A 11 -28.42 0.44 8.21
CA GLY A 11 -28.56 1.17 9.49
C GLY A 11 -27.64 0.71 10.64
N ALA A 12 -26.88 -0.38 10.45
CA ALA A 12 -25.98 -0.94 11.45
C ALA A 12 -24.64 -0.18 11.54
N SER A 13 -24.01 -0.20 12.72
CA SER A 13 -22.73 0.48 12.97
C SER A 13 -21.59 -0.09 12.12
N ARG A 14 -20.91 0.79 11.38
CA ARG A 14 -19.80 0.45 10.45
C ARG A 14 -18.40 0.70 11.01
N LYS A 15 -18.29 1.15 12.27
CA LYS A 15 -17.03 1.65 12.86
C LYS A 15 -15.95 0.58 13.00
N LEU A 16 -16.35 -0.68 13.18
CA LEU A 16 -15.44 -1.83 13.34
C LEU A 16 -15.34 -2.72 12.09
N VAL A 17 -16.02 -2.36 11.00
CA VAL A 17 -15.99 -3.16 9.77
C VAL A 17 -14.77 -2.76 8.94
N PRO A 18 -13.92 -3.73 8.52
CA PRO A 18 -12.77 -3.42 7.69
C PRO A 18 -13.21 -2.81 6.35
N LYS A 19 -12.67 -1.62 6.05
CA LYS A 19 -12.96 -0.88 4.81
C LYS A 19 -12.46 -1.61 3.56
N TYR A 20 -11.48 -2.51 3.71
CA TYR A 20 -10.88 -3.28 2.63
C TYR A 20 -10.96 -4.78 2.92
N LYS A 21 -11.24 -5.56 1.88
CA LYS A 21 -11.25 -7.02 1.88
C LYS A 21 -9.95 -7.55 1.30
N GLY A 22 -9.64 -8.79 1.68
CA GLY A 22 -8.31 -9.41 1.71
C GLY A 22 -7.51 -9.53 0.42
N PRO A 23 -6.62 -10.54 0.33
CA PRO A 23 -5.71 -10.66 -0.80
C PRO A 23 -6.43 -11.15 -2.05
N PHE A 24 -6.54 -10.29 -3.04
CA PHE A 24 -7.03 -10.60 -4.37
C PHE A 24 -5.87 -10.67 -5.38
N LYS A 25 -5.97 -11.60 -6.32
CA LYS A 25 -5.09 -11.72 -7.48
C LYS A 25 -5.77 -11.17 -8.72
N VAL A 26 -5.07 -10.33 -9.48
CA VAL A 26 -5.54 -9.90 -10.79
C VAL A 26 -5.37 -11.06 -11.77
N THR A 27 -6.44 -11.41 -12.46
CA THR A 27 -6.45 -12.47 -13.49
C THR A 27 -6.40 -11.87 -14.89
N LYS A 28 -7.14 -10.77 -15.12
CA LYS A 28 -7.22 -10.16 -16.44
C LYS A 28 -7.29 -8.65 -16.35
N VAL A 29 -6.60 -7.98 -17.26
CA VAL A 29 -6.74 -6.54 -17.47
C VAL A 29 -7.87 -6.31 -18.48
N LEU A 30 -8.82 -5.46 -18.13
CA LEU A 30 -9.92 -5.03 -18.99
C LEU A 30 -9.69 -3.58 -19.43
N TYR A 31 -10.42 -3.19 -20.47
CA TYR A 31 -10.41 -1.81 -20.95
C TYR A 31 -11.02 -0.85 -19.91
N ASN A 32 -10.65 0.44 -19.98
CA ASN A 32 -11.07 1.51 -19.05
C ASN A 32 -10.60 1.34 -17.59
N GLY A 33 -9.39 0.82 -17.36
CA GLY A 33 -8.82 0.73 -16.01
C GLY A 33 -9.59 -0.20 -15.08
N ARG A 34 -10.21 -1.24 -15.66
CA ARG A 34 -10.91 -2.29 -14.92
C ARG A 34 -10.07 -3.56 -14.91
N TYR A 35 -10.16 -4.31 -13.82
CA TYR A 35 -9.42 -5.54 -13.64
C TYR A 35 -10.35 -6.64 -13.18
N GLU A 36 -10.22 -7.81 -13.80
CA GLU A 36 -10.81 -9.03 -13.27
C GLU A 36 -9.90 -9.55 -12.17
N VAL A 37 -10.47 -9.71 -10.97
CA VAL A 37 -9.77 -10.17 -9.79
C VAL A 37 -10.44 -11.40 -9.20
N VAL A 38 -9.61 -12.27 -8.63
CA VAL A 38 -10.00 -13.53 -8.00
C VAL A 38 -9.53 -13.53 -6.56
N ASP A 39 -10.40 -14.00 -5.66
CA ASP A 39 -10.08 -14.19 -4.25
C ASP A 39 -9.08 -15.35 -4.08
N LEU A 40 -8.02 -15.12 -3.30
CA LEU A 40 -7.01 -16.12 -2.97
C LEU A 40 -7.32 -16.90 -1.69
N ARG A 41 -8.39 -16.57 -0.97
CA ARG A 41 -8.80 -17.28 0.24
C ARG A 41 -9.33 -18.67 -0.12
N GLU A 42 -8.67 -19.71 0.38
CA GLU A 42 -8.93 -21.13 0.10
C GLU A 42 -10.39 -21.56 0.37
N ASN A 43 -11.06 -20.87 1.30
CA ASN A 43 -12.39 -21.23 1.80
C ASN A 43 -13.55 -20.66 0.97
N TYR A 44 -13.26 -19.78 0.01
CA TYR A 44 -14.28 -19.11 -0.80
C TYR A 44 -14.23 -19.63 -2.24
N LYS A 45 -15.41 -19.94 -2.79
CA LYS A 45 -15.56 -20.27 -4.21
C LYS A 45 -14.88 -19.16 -5.03
N ARG A 46 -13.96 -19.54 -5.94
CA ARG A 46 -13.17 -18.61 -6.78
C ARG A 46 -14.10 -17.73 -7.62
N TYR A 47 -14.58 -16.66 -7.02
CA TYR A 47 -15.50 -15.72 -7.64
C TYR A 47 -14.66 -14.69 -8.39
N LYS A 48 -14.94 -14.55 -9.68
CA LYS A 48 -14.35 -13.52 -10.52
C LYS A 48 -15.17 -12.26 -10.36
N THR A 49 -14.53 -11.17 -9.97
CA THR A 49 -15.18 -9.86 -9.88
C THR A 49 -14.40 -8.84 -10.69
N VAL A 50 -15.11 -7.88 -11.27
CA VAL A 50 -14.51 -6.80 -12.05
C VAL A 50 -14.50 -5.54 -11.20
N VAL A 51 -13.31 -4.99 -10.97
CA VAL A 51 -13.12 -3.81 -10.11
C VAL A 51 -12.28 -2.76 -10.82
N ALA A 52 -12.64 -1.49 -10.61
CA ALA A 52 -11.88 -0.34 -11.11
C ALA A 52 -10.66 -0.07 -10.21
N THR A 53 -9.58 0.47 -10.80
CA THR A 53 -8.33 0.81 -10.10
C THR A 53 -8.55 1.59 -8.80
N ASP A 54 -9.50 2.53 -8.78
CA ASP A 54 -9.76 3.44 -7.64
C ASP A 54 -10.24 2.70 -6.38
N LYS A 55 -10.81 1.51 -6.56
CA LYS A 55 -11.29 0.66 -5.46
C LYS A 55 -10.25 -0.39 -5.04
N MET A 56 -9.04 -0.34 -5.60
CA MET A 56 -7.98 -1.33 -5.38
C MET A 56 -6.79 -0.69 -4.66
N LYS A 57 -6.14 -1.44 -3.78
CA LYS A 57 -4.87 -1.04 -3.16
C LYS A 57 -3.83 -2.16 -3.26
N PRO A 58 -2.53 -1.83 -3.29
CA PRO A 58 -1.46 -2.82 -3.27
C PRO A 58 -1.56 -3.69 -2.01
N TRP A 59 -1.18 -4.95 -2.13
CA TRP A 59 -1.06 -5.84 -0.97
C TRP A 59 0.32 -5.61 -0.35
N ILE A 60 0.34 -5.00 0.83
CA ILE A 60 1.58 -4.69 1.53
C ILE A 60 1.96 -5.92 2.36
N LEU A 61 3.12 -6.50 2.05
CA LEU A 61 3.81 -7.42 2.96
C LEU A 61 4.79 -6.55 3.75
N LEU A 62 4.74 -6.62 5.06
CA LEU A 62 5.64 -5.88 5.95
C LEU A 62 7.04 -6.52 5.87
N ARG A 63 7.77 -6.27 4.78
CA ARG A 63 9.16 -6.72 4.60
C ARG A 63 10.15 -5.59 4.32
N ASP A 64 9.70 -4.39 3.93
CA ASP A 64 10.61 -3.29 3.54
C ASP A 64 10.14 -1.90 4.03
N ALA A 65 9.26 -1.83 5.03
CA ALA A 65 8.74 -0.56 5.57
C ALA A 65 9.63 0.04 6.68
N ASP A 66 10.84 -0.49 6.84
CA ASP A 66 11.77 -0.13 7.90
C ASP A 66 12.91 0.74 7.32
N PHE A 67 12.80 2.05 7.55
CA PHE A 67 13.89 3.04 7.57
C PHE A 67 14.64 3.39 6.26
N SER A 68 14.17 4.43 5.56
CA SER A 68 15.08 5.36 4.85
C SER A 68 14.69 6.81 5.15
N GLY A 69 14.66 7.14 6.44
CA GLY A 69 14.54 8.51 6.93
C GLY A 69 15.91 9.12 7.18
N SER A 70 16.43 9.85 6.20
CA SER A 70 17.34 11.01 6.30
C SER A 70 18.29 11.12 7.52
N GLU A 71 19.58 10.84 7.31
CA GLU A 71 20.65 11.40 8.14
C GLU A 71 21.00 12.80 7.62
N ASP A 72 20.77 13.80 8.46
CA ASP A 72 21.03 15.21 8.20
C ASP A 72 22.53 15.50 7.99
N ARG A 73 22.84 16.23 6.91
CA ARG A 73 24.19 16.74 6.62
C ARG A 73 24.60 17.79 7.65
N HIS A 74 25.47 17.45 8.59
CA HIS A 74 26.23 18.45 9.32
C HIS A 74 27.57 18.71 8.62
N SER A 75 27.56 19.62 7.65
CA SER A 75 28.77 20.17 7.04
C SER A 75 29.29 21.30 7.92
N SER A 76 30.04 20.98 8.97
CA SER A 76 30.86 21.98 9.65
C SER A 76 32.18 22.16 8.89
N ARG A 77 32.23 23.22 8.06
CA ARG A 77 33.49 23.85 7.63
C ARG A 77 34.18 24.38 8.89
N MET A 78 35.20 23.67 9.40
CA MET A 78 36.20 24.32 10.24
C MET A 78 37.33 24.79 9.33
N ALA A 79 37.57 26.10 9.41
CA ALA A 79 38.59 26.78 8.67
C ALA A 79 39.97 26.34 9.14
N GLU A 80 40.82 26.16 8.15
CA GLU A 80 42.28 26.14 8.19
C GLU A 80 42.81 27.27 9.08
N CYS A 81 43.53 26.93 10.14
CA CYS A 81 44.40 27.85 10.85
C CYS A 81 45.82 27.31 10.75
N ASP A 82 46.57 27.96 9.86
CA ASP A 82 48.01 27.88 9.66
C ASP A 82 48.73 28.25 10.96
N GLU A 83 49.59 27.36 11.48
CA GLU A 83 50.59 27.76 12.47
C GLU A 83 51.98 27.57 11.85
N SER A 84 52.44 28.66 11.24
CA SER A 84 53.85 28.90 10.93
C SER A 84 54.54 29.52 12.15
N SER A 85 55.79 29.08 12.40
CA SER A 85 56.81 29.56 13.36
C SER A 85 56.80 28.85 14.71
N ASN A 86 57.91 28.31 15.23
CA ASN A 86 59.30 28.78 15.14
C ASN A 86 60.31 27.62 15.25
#